data_AF-A0A662DWZ5-F1
#
_entry.id   AF-A0A662DWZ5-F1
#
_cell.length_a   1.000
_cell.length_b   1.000
_cell.length_c   1.000
_cell.angle_alpha   90.00
_cell.angle_beta   90.00
_cell.angle_gamma   90.00
#
_symmetry.space_group_name_H-M   'P 1'
#
loop_
_entity.id
_entity.type
_entity.pdbx_description
1 polymer ?
#
loop_
_entity_poly.entity_id
_entity_poly.type
_entity_poly.pdbx_seq_one_letter_code
_entity_poly.pdbx_strand_id
1 'polypeptide(L)'
;MQILTVLSAIENIESSVAKLYEWFSDCFVADSEASGFFFRLAMQERSHATMVTFSKGLVRRSPNDFSTVDFDMALVDDLLQMVSNFRAQNPLPSLAQALDFAIAIES
;
A
#
# COMPACT_ATOMS: atom_id res chain seq x y z
N MET A 1 -6.07 12.62 -16.68
CA MET A 1 -5.68 13.18 -15.37
C MET A 1 -4.20 13.57 -15.37
N GLN A 2 -3.76 14.51 -14.53
CA GLN A 2 -2.33 14.83 -14.40
C GLN A 2 -1.59 13.66 -13.74
N ILE A 3 -0.43 13.25 -14.27
CA ILE A 3 0.36 12.13 -13.73
C ILE A 3 0.69 12.33 -12.24
N LEU A 4 0.85 13.58 -11.79
CA LEU A 4 1.11 13.90 -10.40
C LEU A 4 -0.02 13.45 -9.47
N THR A 5 -1.27 13.51 -9.93
CA THR A 5 -2.43 13.03 -9.17
C THR A 5 -2.39 11.53 -9.03
N VAL A 6 -2.11 10.79 -10.12
CA VAL A 6 -1.96 9.33 -10.10
C VAL A 6 -0.83 8.91 -9.18
N LEU A 7 0.35 9.52 -9.28
CA LEU A 7 1.48 9.21 -8.41
C LEU A 7 1.14 9.49 -6.93
N SER A 8 0.34 10.52 -6.64
CA SER A 8 -0.10 10.77 -5.27
C SER A 8 -1.06 9.70 -4.75
N ALA A 9 -1.90 9.17 -5.62
CA ALA A 9 -2.79 8.06 -5.31
C ALA A 9 -2.02 6.76 -5.04
N ILE A 10 -1.04 6.44 -5.89
CA ILE A 10 -0.15 5.28 -5.71
C ILE A 10 0.62 5.40 -4.40
N GLU A 11 1.25 6.54 -4.11
CA GLU A 11 1.96 6.75 -2.83
C GLU A 11 1.06 6.48 -1.60
N ASN A 12 -0.22 6.85 -1.70
CA ASN A 12 -1.18 6.61 -0.63
C ASN A 12 -1.54 5.13 -0.48
N ILE A 13 -1.65 4.38 -1.58
CA ILE A 13 -1.81 2.92 -1.56
C ILE A 13 -0.62 2.27 -0.86
N GLU A 14 0.59 2.51 -1.37
CA GLU A 14 1.84 1.92 -0.85
C GLU A 14 1.98 2.18 0.66
N SER A 15 1.72 3.42 1.08
CA SER A 15 1.79 3.81 2.49
C SER A 15 0.69 3.15 3.34
N SER A 16 -0.47 2.86 2.77
CA SER A 16 -1.59 2.22 3.48
C SER A 16 -1.38 0.72 3.62
N VAL A 17 -0.86 0.06 2.58
CA VAL A 17 -0.48 -1.36 2.60
C VAL A 17 0.71 -1.59 3.54
N ALA A 18 1.71 -0.70 3.54
CA ALA A 18 2.79 -0.74 4.52
C ALA A 18 2.28 -0.74 5.98
N LYS A 19 1.30 0.12 6.28
CA LYS A 19 0.68 0.20 7.62
C LYS A 19 -0.16 -1.04 7.94
N LEU A 20 -0.79 -1.66 6.94
CA LEU A 20 -1.50 -2.92 7.12
C LEU A 20 -0.52 -4.03 7.52
N TYR A 21 0.60 -4.16 6.80
CA TYR A 21 1.62 -5.15 7.11
C TYR A 21 2.32 -4.89 8.44
N GLU A 22 2.55 -3.63 8.83
CA GLU A 22 2.99 -3.30 10.19
C GLU A 22 1.99 -3.77 11.25
N TRP A 23 0.71 -3.52 11.02
CA TRP A 23 -0.33 -3.97 11.93
C TRP A 23 -0.42 -5.52 12.00
N PHE A 24 -0.25 -6.23 10.89
CA PHE A 24 -0.12 -7.69 10.93
C PHE A 24 1.11 -8.15 11.73
N SER A 25 2.26 -7.50 11.52
CA SER A 25 3.46 -7.77 12.29
C SER A 25 3.21 -7.66 13.80
N ASP A 26 2.45 -6.64 14.22
CA ASP A 26 2.07 -6.43 15.62
C ASP A 26 1.07 -7.49 16.12
N CYS A 27 0.06 -7.85 15.31
CA CYS A 27 -0.91 -8.90 15.65
C CYS A 27 -0.26 -10.26 15.90
N PHE A 28 0.83 -10.56 15.18
CA PHE A 28 1.52 -11.84 15.27
C PHE A 28 2.81 -11.79 16.08
N VAL A 29 3.03 -10.80 16.96
CA VAL A 29 4.28 -10.66 17.74
C VAL A 29 4.71 -11.90 18.53
N ALA A 30 3.76 -12.77 18.91
CA ALA A 30 4.03 -14.04 19.58
C ALA A 30 4.61 -15.13 18.65
N ASP A 31 4.45 -14.98 17.34
CA ASP A 31 5.01 -15.81 16.28
C ASP A 31 6.08 -14.99 15.54
N SER A 32 7.35 -15.21 15.90
CA SER A 32 8.46 -14.41 15.37
C SER A 32 8.66 -14.56 13.87
N GLU A 33 8.26 -15.70 13.28
CA GLU A 33 8.36 -15.94 11.85
C GLU A 33 7.30 -15.11 11.11
N ALA A 34 6.04 -15.21 11.53
CA ALA A 34 4.95 -14.44 10.95
C ALA A 34 5.14 -12.93 11.15
N SER A 35 5.47 -12.50 12.37
CA SER A 35 5.76 -11.09 12.67
C SER A 35 6.89 -10.54 11.80
N GLY A 36 8.02 -11.26 11.75
CA GLY A 36 9.17 -10.87 10.94
C GLY A 36 8.88 -10.86 9.43
N PHE A 37 8.03 -11.76 8.93
CA PHE A 37 7.59 -11.77 7.53
C PHE A 37 6.81 -10.50 7.19
N PHE A 38 5.75 -10.18 7.94
CA PHE A 38 4.95 -8.98 7.68
C PHE A 38 5.74 -7.68 7.89
N PHE A 39 6.66 -7.64 8.86
CA PHE A 39 7.55 -6.49 9.02
C PHE A 39 8.40 -6.24 7.77
N ARG A 40 8.96 -7.31 7.17
CA ARG A 40 9.75 -7.17 5.93
C ARG A 40 8.91 -6.68 4.76
N LEU A 41 7.67 -7.18 4.61
CA LEU A 41 6.74 -6.68 3.59
C LEU A 41 6.44 -5.20 3.80
N ALA A 42 6.16 -4.77 5.03
CA ALA A 42 5.94 -3.35 5.31
C ALA A 42 7.14 -2.46 4.92
N MET A 43 8.37 -2.96 5.08
CA MET A 43 9.56 -2.23 4.64
C MET A 43 9.69 -2.15 3.12
N GLN A 44 9.24 -3.18 2.39
CA GLN A 44 9.19 -3.15 0.92
C GLN A 44 8.20 -2.08 0.45
N GLU A 45 6.98 -2.06 0.99
CA GLU A 45 5.98 -1.05 0.60
C GLU A 45 6.39 0.39 0.95
N ARG A 46 7.11 0.59 2.07
CA ARG A 46 7.74 1.90 2.36
C ARG A 46 8.78 2.30 1.32
N SER A 47 9.53 1.33 0.80
CA SER A 47 10.48 1.55 -0.28
C SER A 47 9.77 1.96 -1.57
N HIS A 48 8.66 1.28 -1.92
CA HIS A 48 7.81 1.65 -3.05
C HIS A 48 7.27 3.08 -2.91
N ALA A 49 6.69 3.44 -1.77
CA ALA A 49 6.22 4.80 -1.49
C ALA A 49 7.34 5.85 -1.66
N THR A 50 8.57 5.52 -1.27
CA THR A 50 9.75 6.38 -1.45
C THR A 50 10.10 6.56 -2.92
N MET A 51 10.04 5.50 -3.74
CA MET A 51 10.26 5.58 -5.18
C MET A 51 9.20 6.43 -5.88
N VAL A 52 7.94 6.33 -5.46
CA VAL A 52 6.84 7.16 -5.97
C VAL A 52 7.07 8.62 -5.58
N THR A 53 7.46 8.89 -4.34
CA THR A 53 7.81 10.24 -3.85
C THR A 53 8.92 10.87 -4.71
N PHE A 54 9.98 10.10 -5.02
CA PHE A 54 11.04 10.53 -5.91
C PHE A 54 10.51 10.87 -7.31
N SER A 55 9.65 10.01 -7.87
CA SER A 55 9.02 10.22 -9.19
C SER A 55 8.17 11.50 -9.22
N LYS A 56 7.39 11.78 -8.16
CA LYS A 56 6.66 13.05 -8.01
C LYS A 56 7.60 14.25 -8.02
N GLY A 57 8.79 14.11 -7.42
CA GLY A 57 9.84 15.11 -7.45
C GLY A 57 10.33 15.43 -8.87
N LEU A 58 10.51 14.41 -9.71
CA LEU A 58 10.88 14.58 -11.12
C LEU A 58 9.78 15.29 -11.91
N VAL A 59 8.51 14.87 -11.75
CA VAL A 59 7.36 15.50 -12.41
C VAL A 59 7.25 16.98 -12.05
N ARG A 60 7.43 17.34 -10.77
CA ARG A 60 7.38 18.73 -10.32
C ARG A 60 8.48 19.61 -10.93
N ARG A 61 9.64 19.05 -11.24
CA ARG A 61 10.78 19.79 -11.84
C ARG A 61 10.58 20.05 -13.32
N SER A 62 9.89 19.16 -14.01
CA SER A 62 9.67 19.25 -15.46
C SER A 62 8.22 18.92 -15.85
N PRO A 63 7.22 19.69 -15.39
CA PRO A 63 5.81 19.33 -15.56
C PRO A 63 5.37 19.22 -17.02
N ASN A 64 6.02 19.97 -17.93
CA ASN A 64 5.71 19.95 -19.36
C ASN A 64 6.25 18.69 -20.08
N ASP A 65 7.18 17.96 -19.47
CA ASP A 65 7.76 16.74 -20.03
C ASP A 65 6.88 15.51 -19.76
N PHE A 66 5.84 15.65 -18.93
CA PHE A 66 4.94 14.57 -18.58
C PHE A 66 3.53 14.84 -19.08
N SER A 67 2.96 13.84 -19.77
CA SER A 67 1.61 13.91 -20.30
C SER A 67 0.55 13.64 -19.23
N THR A 68 -0.70 13.90 -19.59
CA THR A 68 -1.83 13.34 -18.85
C THR A 68 -1.91 11.84 -19.05
N VAL A 69 -2.36 11.14 -18.02
CA VAL A 69 -2.63 9.70 -18.02
C VAL A 69 -4.11 9.45 -17.82
N ASP A 70 -4.61 8.41 -18.49
CA ASP A 70 -5.91 7.83 -18.21
C ASP A 70 -5.74 6.76 -17.13
N PHE A 71 -6.39 6.95 -16.00
CA PHE A 71 -6.25 6.09 -14.83
C PHE A 71 -7.54 6.15 -14.04
N ASP A 72 -8.08 4.98 -13.71
CA ASP A 72 -9.31 4.87 -12.95
C ASP A 72 -9.02 5.02 -11.45
N MET A 73 -9.42 6.17 -10.90
CA MET A 73 -9.25 6.46 -9.48
C MET A 73 -10.18 5.63 -8.59
N ALA A 74 -11.26 5.05 -9.13
CA ALA A 74 -12.14 4.18 -8.35
C ALA A 74 -11.37 2.96 -7.81
N LEU A 75 -10.40 2.45 -8.57
CA LEU A 75 -9.54 1.33 -8.14
C LEU A 75 -8.72 1.66 -6.88
N VAL A 76 -8.30 2.92 -6.73
CA VAL A 76 -7.57 3.39 -5.54
C VAL A 76 -8.50 3.39 -4.33
N ASP A 77 -9.67 3.99 -4.51
CA ASP A 77 -10.67 4.11 -3.43
C ASP A 77 -11.15 2.73 -2.99
N ASP A 78 -11.41 1.81 -3.93
CA ASP A 78 -11.81 0.44 -3.68
C ASP A 78 -10.76 -0.33 -2.86
N LEU A 79 -9.47 -0.20 -3.22
CA LEU A 79 -8.39 -0.85 -2.49
C LEU A 79 -8.24 -0.29 -1.07
N LEU A 80 -8.26 1.03 -0.91
CA LEU A 80 -8.17 1.67 0.40
C LEU A 80 -9.37 1.30 1.29
N GLN A 81 -10.55 1.22 0.70
CA GLN A 81 -11.76 0.78 1.39
C GLN A 81 -11.68 -0.70 1.77
N MET A 82 -11.12 -1.55 0.90
CA MET A 82 -10.90 -2.96 1.19
C MET A 82 -9.96 -3.15 2.39
N VAL A 83 -8.82 -2.45 2.42
CA VAL A 83 -7.88 -2.45 3.56
C VAL A 83 -8.56 -1.99 4.84
N SER A 84 -9.32 -0.89 4.77
CA SER A 84 -10.06 -0.34 5.91
C SER A 84 -11.10 -1.33 6.45
N ASN A 85 -11.91 -1.92 5.56
CA ASN A 85 -12.94 -2.89 5.90
C ASN A 85 -12.35 -4.13 6.54
N PHE A 86 -11.26 -4.66 5.99
CA PHE A 86 -10.61 -5.84 6.54
C PHE A 86 -10.18 -5.62 7.99
N ARG A 87 -9.52 -4.49 8.28
CA ARG A 87 -9.08 -4.15 9.64
C ARG A 87 -10.24 -3.98 10.61
N ALA A 88 -11.33 -3.35 10.16
CA ALA A 88 -12.52 -3.15 10.98
C ALA A 88 -13.24 -4.47 11.31
N GLN A 89 -13.29 -5.39 10.35
CA GLN A 89 -13.98 -6.68 10.48
C GLN A 89 -13.14 -7.75 11.19
N ASN A 90 -11.82 -7.62 11.16
CA ASN A 90 -10.88 -8.61 11.69
C ASN A 90 -9.89 -7.95 12.66
N PRO A 91 -10.30 -7.47 13.84
CA PRO A 91 -9.39 -6.82 14.78
C PRO A 91 -8.28 -7.75 15.30
N LEU A 92 -8.49 -9.06 15.23
CA LEU A 92 -7.53 -10.12 15.55
C LEU A 92 -7.57 -11.18 14.45
N PRO A 93 -6.95 -10.92 13.28
CA PRO A 93 -6.99 -11.85 12.16
C PRO A 93 -6.21 -13.12 12.50
N SER A 94 -6.69 -14.27 12.05
CA SER A 94 -5.84 -15.47 11.99
C SER A 94 -4.75 -15.30 10.93
N LEU A 95 -3.66 -16.05 11.04
CA LEU A 95 -2.57 -16.00 10.06
C LEU A 95 -3.06 -16.33 8.64
N ALA A 96 -3.94 -17.32 8.50
CA ALA A 96 -4.55 -17.67 7.22
C ALA A 96 -5.32 -16.48 6.62
N GLN A 97 -6.17 -15.81 7.39
CA GLN A 97 -6.90 -14.62 6.91
C GLN A 97 -5.96 -13.48 6.51
N ALA A 98 -4.89 -13.25 7.27
CA ALA A 98 -3.91 -12.21 6.95
C ALA A 98 -3.13 -12.53 5.66
N LEU A 99 -2.74 -13.78 5.45
CA LEU A 99 -2.05 -14.22 4.24
C LEU A 99 -2.96 -14.20 3.01
N ASP A 100 -4.19 -14.73 3.13
CA ASP A 100 -5.17 -14.71 2.04
C ASP A 100 -5.47 -13.27 1.61
N PHE A 101 -5.58 -12.35 2.58
CA PHE A 101 -5.80 -10.94 2.30
C PHE A 101 -4.58 -10.27 1.66
N ALA A 102 -3.37 -10.56 2.14
CA ALA A 102 -2.15 -10.06 1.54
C ALA A 102 -2.02 -10.51 0.08
N ILE A 103 -2.26 -11.79 -0.21
CA ILE A 103 -2.23 -12.32 -1.59
C ILE A 103 -3.28 -11.61 -2.46
N ALA A 104 -4.48 -11.39 -1.94
CA ALA A 104 -5.56 -10.74 -2.69
C ALA A 104 -5.27 -9.28 -3.05
N ILE A 105 -4.55 -8.54 -2.20
CA ILE A 105 -4.17 -7.14 -2.47
C ILE A 105 -3.10 -7.04 -3.56
N GLU A 106 -2.20 -8.02 -3.66
CA GLU A 106 -1.04 -8.00 -4.56
C GLU A 106 -1.33 -8.67 -5.93
N SER A 107 -2.55 -9.15 -6.16
CA SER A 107 -2.97 -9.86 -7.39
C SER A 107 -3.62 -8.95 -8.41
#